data_AF-A0A919UPW8-F1
#
_entry.id   AF-A0A919UPW8-F1
#
_cell.length_a   1.000
_cell.length_b   1.000
_cell.length_c   1.000
_cell.angle_alpha   90.00
_cell.angle_beta   90.00
_cell.angle_gamma   90.00
#
_symmetry.space_group_name_H-M   'P 1'
#
loop_
_entity.id
_entity.type
_entity.pdbx_description
1 polymer ?
#
loop_
_entity_poly.entity_id
_entity_poly.type
_entity_poly.pdbx_seq_one_letter_code
_entity_poly.pdbx_strand_id
1 'polypeptide(L)'
;MTTPVGLRERKKEATRQALHEAALRLAIERGLDAVTIEVIADAATVSRRTFSNYFSSKEEALLYGERRRVHQLLDAVRSRPRDETPWLALTRSVEDLPLPASDRDPAWAAPARLIRSHPSLLAQQVATYAAMERDLESEIATRLPDSATSPMRARLLAAAFLGAIRVATHTWFDQPPGTSLTALIHEALAETGARFA
;
A
#
# COMPACT_ATOMS: atom_id res chain seq x y z
N MET A 1 -4.37 -0.53 -27.10
CA MET A 1 -3.96 0.86 -27.41
C MET A 1 -4.21 1.70 -26.17
N THR A 2 -3.17 1.97 -25.38
CA THR A 2 -3.29 2.75 -24.14
C THR A 2 -3.25 4.23 -24.51
N THR A 3 -4.36 4.94 -24.36
CA THR A 3 -4.42 6.40 -24.60
C THR A 3 -3.39 7.07 -23.70
N PRO A 4 -2.46 7.90 -24.22
CA PRO A 4 -1.45 8.53 -23.41
C PRO A 4 -2.14 9.38 -22.34
N VAL A 5 -1.80 9.13 -21.07
CA VAL A 5 -2.31 9.89 -19.91
C VAL A 5 -2.20 11.38 -20.22
N GLY A 6 -3.34 12.05 -20.33
CA GLY A 6 -3.42 13.44 -20.74
C GLY A 6 -2.64 14.35 -19.80
N LEU A 7 -2.14 15.48 -20.30
CA LEU A 7 -1.35 16.47 -19.55
C LEU A 7 -2.00 16.86 -18.21
N ARG A 8 -3.34 16.91 -18.17
CA ARG A 8 -4.12 17.20 -16.96
C ARG A 8 -3.96 16.14 -15.88
N GLU A 9 -4.03 14.86 -16.22
CA GLU A 9 -3.87 13.76 -15.25
C GLU A 9 -2.43 13.66 -14.75
N ARG A 10 -1.44 13.90 -15.63
CA ARG A 10 -0.03 13.99 -15.21
C ARG A 10 0.21 15.13 -14.23
N LYS A 11 -0.33 16.32 -14.49
CA LYS A 11 -0.26 17.46 -13.56
C LYS A 11 -0.94 17.14 -12.24
N LYS A 12 -2.10 16.49 -12.28
CA LYS A 12 -2.86 16.08 -11.10
C LYS A 12 -2.05 15.13 -10.21
N GLU A 13 -1.45 14.11 -10.81
CA GLU A 13 -0.59 13.16 -10.09
C GLU A 13 0.67 13.83 -9.53
N ALA A 14 1.33 14.69 -10.32
CA ALA A 14 2.50 15.42 -9.86
C ALA A 14 2.19 16.31 -8.64
N THR A 15 1.04 17.00 -8.64
CA THR A 15 0.59 17.77 -7.47
C THR A 15 0.33 16.87 -6.27
N ARG A 16 -0.30 15.71 -6.46
CA ARG A 16 -0.56 14.77 -5.37
C ARG A 16 0.74 14.24 -4.75
N GLN A 17 1.71 13.90 -5.59
CA GLN A 17 3.03 13.44 -5.17
C GLN A 17 3.79 14.55 -4.40
N ALA A 18 3.80 15.79 -4.91
CA ALA A 18 4.46 16.91 -4.23
C ALA A 18 3.87 17.19 -2.84
N LEU A 19 2.55 17.12 -2.71
CA LEU A 19 1.85 17.24 -1.43
C LEU A 19 2.23 16.12 -0.44
N HIS A 20 2.30 14.88 -0.92
CA HIS A 20 2.73 13.73 -0.13
C HIS A 20 4.18 13.88 0.36
N GLU A 21 5.10 14.23 -0.54
CA GLU A 21 6.52 14.43 -0.23
C GLU A 21 6.72 15.56 0.78
N ALA A 22 6.00 16.67 0.61
CA ALA A 22 6.00 17.78 1.58
C ALA A 22 5.50 17.34 2.95
N ALA A 23 4.36 16.63 3.02
CA ALA A 23 3.80 16.13 4.26
C ALA A 23 4.77 15.18 4.98
N LEU A 24 5.32 14.21 4.25
CA LEU A 24 6.24 13.22 4.79
C LEU A 24 7.52 13.87 5.32
N ARG A 25 8.13 14.75 4.52
CA ARG A 25 9.35 15.47 4.93
C ARG A 25 9.11 16.30 6.19
N LEU A 26 8.04 17.08 6.23
CA LEU A 26 7.71 17.91 7.39
C LEU A 26 7.43 17.08 8.64
N ALA A 27 6.75 15.94 8.50
CA ALA A 27 6.47 15.07 9.64
C ALA A 27 7.72 14.38 10.17
N ILE A 28 8.68 14.03 9.31
CA ILE A 28 9.98 13.49 9.71
C ILE A 28 10.83 14.57 10.40
N GLU A 29 10.85 15.79 9.86
CA GLU A 29 11.67 16.89 10.38
C GLU A 29 11.14 17.48 11.69
N ARG A 30 9.81 17.59 11.84
CA ARG A 30 9.16 18.38 12.90
C ARG A 30 8.25 17.57 13.83
N GLY A 31 8.04 16.29 13.54
CA GLY A 31 7.02 15.45 14.18
C GLY A 31 5.62 15.72 13.63
N LEU A 32 4.73 14.72 13.73
CA LEU A 32 3.39 14.78 13.13
C LEU A 32 2.52 15.91 13.70
N ASP A 33 2.64 16.20 14.99
CA ASP A 33 1.80 17.19 15.69
C ASP A 33 2.06 18.62 15.21
N ALA A 34 3.31 18.92 14.83
CA ALA A 34 3.71 20.23 14.31
C ALA A 34 3.32 20.44 12.83
N VAL A 35 2.82 19.42 12.14
CA VAL A 35 2.42 19.50 10.73
C VAL A 35 0.94 19.84 10.61
N THR A 36 0.63 20.89 9.86
CA THR A 36 -0.74 21.31 9.50
C THR A 36 -0.93 21.30 7.99
N ILE A 37 -2.19 21.31 7.55
CA ILE A 37 -2.55 21.37 6.13
C ILE A 37 -1.98 22.63 5.47
N GLU A 38 -1.99 23.76 6.18
CA GLU A 38 -1.45 25.04 5.72
C GLU A 38 0.06 24.90 5.45
N VAL A 39 0.81 24.37 6.43
CA VAL A 39 2.27 24.21 6.29
C VAL A 39 2.62 23.25 5.14
N ILE A 40 1.83 22.18 4.93
CA ILE A 40 2.02 21.27 3.80
C ILE A 40 1.74 21.98 2.47
N ALA A 41 0.62 22.68 2.38
CA ALA A 41 0.20 23.38 1.17
C ALA A 41 1.24 24.43 0.76
N ASP A 42 1.71 25.23 1.72
CA ASP A 42 2.76 26.23 1.53
C ASP A 42 4.07 25.57 1.07
N ALA A 43 4.48 24.47 1.71
CA ALA A 43 5.70 23.73 1.34
C ALA A 43 5.62 23.11 -0.07
N ALA A 44 4.42 22.79 -0.56
CA ALA A 44 4.17 22.32 -1.91
C ALA A 44 3.81 23.44 -2.90
N THR A 45 3.87 24.71 -2.48
CA THR A 45 3.54 25.89 -3.30
C THR A 45 2.12 25.83 -3.89
N VAL A 46 1.14 25.40 -3.08
CA VAL A 46 -0.28 25.36 -3.45
C VAL A 46 -1.17 25.95 -2.36
N SER A 47 -2.41 26.28 -2.69
CA SER A 47 -3.38 26.75 -1.69
C SER A 47 -3.89 25.61 -0.80
N ARG A 48 -4.38 25.94 0.40
CA ARG A 48 -5.15 24.99 1.23
C ARG A 48 -6.34 24.38 0.48
N ARG A 49 -7.04 25.16 -0.34
CA ARG A 49 -8.13 24.65 -1.19
C ARG A 49 -7.60 23.59 -2.17
N THR A 50 -6.42 23.83 -2.75
CA THR A 50 -5.77 22.85 -3.63
C THR A 50 -5.48 21.58 -2.85
N PHE A 51 -4.85 21.66 -1.67
CA PHE A 51 -4.63 20.48 -0.81
C PHE A 51 -5.93 19.67 -0.61
N SER A 52 -7.01 20.35 -0.19
CA SER A 52 -8.30 19.71 0.09
C SER A 52 -8.95 19.07 -1.14
N ASN A 53 -8.56 19.45 -2.37
CA ASN A 53 -9.01 18.75 -3.59
C ASN A 53 -8.33 17.38 -3.78
N TYR A 54 -7.20 17.12 -3.12
CA TYR A 54 -6.43 15.89 -3.26
C TYR A 54 -6.53 14.98 -2.04
N PHE A 55 -6.58 15.55 -0.84
CA PHE A 55 -6.54 14.86 0.42
C PHE A 55 -7.52 15.50 1.42
N SER A 56 -8.24 14.66 2.15
CA SER A 56 -9.17 15.04 3.20
C SER A 56 -8.47 15.39 4.53
N SER A 57 -7.27 14.86 4.76
CA SER A 57 -6.47 15.10 5.97
C SER A 57 -4.96 15.04 5.71
N LYS A 58 -4.16 15.50 6.69
CA LYS A 58 -2.68 15.38 6.64
C LYS A 58 -2.25 13.91 6.71
N GLU A 59 -2.96 13.08 7.47
CA GLU A 59 -2.74 11.64 7.58
C GLU A 59 -2.95 10.96 6.24
N GLU A 60 -3.97 11.36 5.47
CA GLU A 60 -4.20 10.84 4.14
C GLU A 60 -3.06 11.20 3.18
N ALA A 61 -2.56 12.44 3.24
CA ALA A 61 -1.41 12.87 2.46
C ALA A 61 -0.15 12.09 2.82
N LEU A 62 0.09 11.82 4.11
CA LEU A 62 1.22 11.03 4.60
C LEU A 62 1.17 9.57 4.13
N LEU A 63 -0.02 8.96 4.13
CA LEU A 63 -0.21 7.56 3.76
C LEU A 63 -0.37 7.34 2.25
N TYR A 64 -0.26 8.39 1.44
CA TYR A 64 -0.45 8.28 0.00
C TYR A 64 0.53 7.29 -0.66
N GLY A 65 1.81 7.27 -0.25
CA GLY A 65 2.78 6.30 -0.74
C GLY A 65 2.44 4.84 -0.38
N GLU A 66 1.84 4.59 0.78
CA GLU A 66 1.30 3.28 1.13
C GLU A 66 0.07 2.92 0.29
N ARG A 67 -0.88 3.85 0.15
CA ARG A 67 -2.05 3.66 -0.72
C ARG A 67 -1.66 3.36 -2.16
N ARG A 68 -0.62 4.02 -2.69
CA ARG A 68 -0.09 3.72 -4.04
C ARG A 68 0.44 2.30 -4.15
N ARG A 69 1.21 1.82 -3.17
CA ARG A 69 1.71 0.44 -3.14
C ARG A 69 0.57 -0.58 -3.07
N VAL A 70 -0.44 -0.30 -2.25
CA VAL A 70 -1.67 -1.07 -2.17
C VAL A 70 -2.38 -1.17 -3.53
N HIS A 71 -2.56 -0.07 -4.24
CA HIS A 71 -3.17 -0.11 -5.58
C HIS A 71 -2.31 -0.85 -6.60
N GLN A 72 -0.98 -0.68 -6.55
CA GLN A 72 -0.06 -1.41 -7.42
C GLN A 72 -0.16 -2.92 -7.21
N LEU A 73 -0.30 -3.37 -5.96
CA LEU A 73 -0.52 -4.79 -5.67
C LEU A 73 -1.81 -5.30 -6.30
N LEU A 74 -2.91 -4.56 -6.16
CA LEU A 74 -4.18 -4.95 -6.76
C LEU A 74 -4.09 -5.02 -8.29
N ASP A 75 -3.41 -4.07 -8.92
CA ASP A 75 -3.19 -4.07 -10.38
C ASP A 75 -2.29 -5.23 -10.82
N ALA A 76 -1.28 -5.58 -10.02
CA ALA A 76 -0.44 -6.76 -10.25
C ALA A 76 -1.24 -8.07 -10.14
N VAL A 77 -2.18 -8.16 -9.20
CA VAL A 77 -3.10 -9.32 -9.12
C VAL A 77 -4.00 -9.38 -10.35
N ARG A 78 -4.54 -8.25 -10.80
CA ARG A 78 -5.41 -8.17 -11.99
C ARG A 78 -4.70 -8.55 -13.28
N SER A 79 -3.41 -8.23 -13.41
CA SER A 79 -2.61 -8.54 -14.60
C SER A 79 -2.21 -10.01 -14.70
N ARG A 80 -2.34 -10.80 -13.62
CA ARG A 80 -2.02 -12.23 -13.63
C ARG A 80 -2.89 -13.01 -14.62
N PRO A 81 -2.35 -14.05 -15.27
CA PRO A 81 -3.12 -14.96 -16.11
C PRO A 81 -4.36 -15.52 -15.38
N ARG A 82 -5.45 -15.74 -16.13
CA ARG A 82 -6.75 -16.17 -15.58
C ARG A 82 -6.82 -17.66 -15.27
N ASP A 83 -5.90 -18.44 -15.81
CA ASP A 83 -5.75 -19.88 -15.59
C ASP A 83 -4.93 -20.23 -14.34
N GLU A 84 -4.29 -19.23 -13.71
CA GLU A 84 -3.66 -19.41 -12.40
C GLU A 84 -4.70 -19.60 -11.30
N THR A 85 -4.41 -20.48 -10.34
CA THR A 85 -5.21 -20.55 -9.12
C THR A 85 -5.18 -19.19 -8.41
N PRO A 86 -6.24 -18.80 -7.69
CA PRO A 86 -6.27 -17.50 -7.03
C PRO A 86 -5.09 -17.28 -6.09
N TRP A 87 -4.68 -18.31 -5.34
CA TRP A 87 -3.52 -18.22 -4.45
C TRP A 87 -2.21 -18.02 -5.21
N LEU A 88 -2.01 -18.74 -6.32
CA LEU A 88 -0.82 -18.57 -7.17
C LEU A 88 -0.75 -17.15 -7.75
N ALA A 89 -1.88 -16.62 -8.24
CA ALA A 89 -1.95 -15.26 -8.75
C ALA A 89 -1.58 -14.23 -7.66
N LEU A 90 -2.08 -14.41 -6.44
CA LEU A 90 -1.73 -13.57 -5.29
C LEU A 90 -0.23 -13.65 -4.98
N THR A 91 0.34 -14.85 -4.82
CA THR A 91 1.76 -14.99 -4.46
C THR A 91 2.68 -14.40 -5.53
N ARG A 92 2.39 -14.64 -6.82
CA ARG A 92 3.21 -14.09 -7.91
C ARG A 92 3.06 -12.58 -8.09
N SER A 93 1.93 -11.99 -7.70
CA SER A 93 1.73 -10.53 -7.78
C SER A 93 2.73 -9.73 -6.94
N VAL A 94 3.35 -10.36 -5.93
CA VAL A 94 4.38 -9.74 -5.09
C VAL A 94 5.68 -9.52 -5.85
N GLU A 95 5.98 -10.33 -6.87
CA GLU A 95 7.21 -10.22 -7.67
C GLU A 95 7.25 -8.90 -8.46
N ASP A 96 6.09 -8.34 -8.78
CA ASP A 96 5.92 -7.09 -9.51
C ASP A 96 5.93 -5.85 -8.59
N LEU A 97 6.00 -6.05 -7.27
CA LEU A 97 5.99 -4.93 -6.33
C LEU A 97 7.36 -4.23 -6.28
N PRO A 98 7.38 -2.88 -6.35
CA PRO A 98 8.59 -2.11 -6.11
C PRO A 98 8.90 -2.07 -4.60
N LEU A 99 9.43 -3.18 -4.09
CA LEU A 99 9.90 -3.32 -2.71
C LEU A 99 11.30 -2.69 -2.55
N PRO A 100 11.64 -2.20 -1.36
CA PRO A 100 12.94 -1.58 -1.12
C PRO A 100 14.04 -2.63 -1.28
N ALA A 101 15.14 -2.23 -1.94
CA ALA A 101 16.31 -3.09 -2.11
C ALA A 101 17.02 -3.38 -0.77
N SER A 102 16.82 -2.53 0.25
CA SER A 102 17.37 -2.68 1.59
C SER A 102 16.48 -2.00 2.65
N ASP A 103 16.49 -2.57 3.84
CA ASP A 103 15.96 -2.01 5.10
C ASP A 103 16.53 -0.67 5.54
N ARG A 104 17.63 -0.24 4.92
CA ARG A 104 18.22 1.07 5.16
C ARG A 104 17.73 2.14 4.21
N ASP A 105 16.86 1.83 3.25
CA ASP A 105 16.28 2.85 2.38
C ASP A 105 15.52 3.88 3.25
N PRO A 106 16.04 5.11 3.39
CA PRO A 106 15.42 6.12 4.23
C PRO A 106 14.01 6.48 3.75
N ALA A 107 13.74 6.30 2.45
CA ALA A 107 12.43 6.54 1.86
C ALA A 107 11.36 5.54 2.35
N TRP A 108 11.76 4.41 2.92
CA TRP A 108 10.86 3.39 3.48
C TRP A 108 10.88 3.34 5.01
N ALA A 109 12.07 3.40 5.61
CA ALA A 109 12.21 3.25 7.06
C ALA A 109 11.61 4.43 7.85
N ALA A 110 11.75 5.67 7.36
CA ALA A 110 11.24 6.84 8.06
C ALA A 110 9.71 6.93 8.07
N PRO A 111 8.98 6.79 6.93
CA PRO A 111 7.52 6.74 6.95
C PRO A 111 6.96 5.63 7.83
N ALA A 112 7.55 4.43 7.79
CA ALA A 112 7.05 3.32 8.58
C ALA A 112 7.18 3.53 10.09
N ARG A 113 8.32 4.08 10.54
CA ARG A 113 8.49 4.49 11.94
C ARG A 113 7.47 5.54 12.34
N LEU A 114 7.21 6.53 11.48
CA LEU A 114 6.22 7.56 11.72
C LEU A 114 4.81 6.97 11.89
N ILE A 115 4.40 6.05 11.02
CA ILE A 115 3.10 5.37 11.10
C ILE A 115 2.98 4.61 12.42
N ARG A 116 4.00 3.81 12.78
CA ARG A 116 3.99 2.99 14.00
C ARG A 116 3.97 3.81 15.29
N SER A 117 4.53 5.03 15.28
CA SER A 117 4.60 5.89 16.47
C SER A 117 3.38 6.78 16.68
N HIS A 118 2.42 6.84 15.73
CA HIS A 118 1.26 7.74 15.81
C HIS A 118 -0.07 7.00 15.63
N PRO A 119 -0.94 6.96 16.66
CA PRO A 119 -2.22 6.25 16.60
C PRO A 119 -3.16 6.70 15.47
N SER A 120 -3.15 7.98 15.09
CA SER A 120 -3.99 8.50 14.01
C SER A 120 -3.60 7.95 12.64
N LEU A 121 -2.30 7.73 12.40
CA LEU A 121 -1.80 7.10 11.18
C LEU A 121 -2.16 5.61 11.15
N LEU A 122 -2.04 4.91 12.28
CA LEU A 122 -2.47 3.50 12.38
C LEU A 122 -3.97 3.35 12.08
N ALA A 123 -4.82 4.22 12.61
CA ALA A 123 -6.27 4.18 12.35
C ALA A 123 -6.58 4.37 10.84
N GLN A 124 -5.93 5.35 10.21
CA GLN A 124 -6.09 5.61 8.78
C GLN A 124 -5.52 4.48 7.91
N GLN A 125 -4.43 3.85 8.35
CA GLN A 125 -3.84 2.68 7.70
C GLN A 125 -4.78 1.47 7.76
N VAL A 126 -5.41 1.20 8.91
CA VAL A 126 -6.42 0.13 9.04
C VAL A 126 -7.59 0.36 8.07
N ALA A 127 -8.09 1.60 7.96
CA ALA A 127 -9.14 1.92 7.01
C ALA A 127 -8.71 1.67 5.55
N THR A 128 -7.45 1.98 5.23
CA THR A 128 -6.86 1.74 3.90
C THR A 128 -6.76 0.24 3.59
N TYR A 129 -6.27 -0.56 4.54
CA TYR A 129 -6.19 -2.02 4.38
C TYR A 129 -7.57 -2.67 4.25
N ALA A 130 -8.56 -2.22 5.04
CA ALA A 130 -9.92 -2.74 4.94
C ALA A 130 -10.57 -2.45 3.57
N ALA A 131 -10.23 -1.32 2.93
CA ALA A 131 -10.67 -1.02 1.56
C ALA A 131 -10.00 -1.96 0.54
N MET A 132 -8.68 -2.14 0.67
CA MET A 132 -7.92 -3.06 -0.18
C MET A 132 -8.43 -4.49 -0.10
N GLU A 133 -8.76 -4.97 1.10
CA GLU A 133 -9.27 -6.32 1.31
C GLU A 133 -10.56 -6.57 0.54
N ARG A 134 -11.48 -5.59 0.51
CA ARG A 134 -12.72 -5.67 -0.27
C ARG A 134 -12.46 -5.69 -1.78
N ASP A 135 -11.53 -4.86 -2.24
CA ASP A 135 -11.18 -4.81 -3.66
C ASP A 135 -10.53 -6.13 -4.12
N LEU A 136 -9.69 -6.70 -3.26
CA LEU A 136 -9.02 -7.96 -3.50
C LEU A 136 -9.99 -9.15 -3.42
N GLU A 137 -10.91 -9.15 -2.46
CA GLU A 137 -12.02 -10.11 -2.38
C GLU A 137 -12.80 -10.12 -3.69
N SER A 138 -13.17 -8.94 -4.20
CA SER A 138 -13.90 -8.84 -5.46
C SER A 138 -13.11 -9.41 -6.63
N GLU A 139 -11.82 -9.11 -6.75
CA GLU A 139 -10.97 -9.66 -7.82
C GLU A 139 -10.82 -11.18 -7.69
N ILE A 140 -10.57 -11.71 -6.48
CA ILE A 140 -10.44 -13.15 -6.24
C ILE A 140 -11.74 -13.88 -6.57
N ALA A 141 -12.90 -13.31 -6.24
CA ALA A 141 -14.20 -13.90 -6.57
C ALA A 141 -14.36 -14.10 -8.08
N THR A 142 -13.83 -13.20 -8.92
CA THR A 142 -13.85 -13.36 -10.39
C THR A 142 -12.92 -14.46 -10.92
N ARG A 143 -12.02 -14.99 -10.08
CA ARG A 143 -11.05 -16.04 -10.43
C ARG A 143 -11.42 -17.41 -9.87
N LEU A 144 -12.40 -17.47 -8.97
CA LEU A 144 -12.91 -18.74 -8.46
C LEU A 144 -13.84 -19.39 -9.49
N PRO A 145 -13.76 -20.71 -9.70
CA PRO A 145 -14.73 -21.40 -10.55
C PRO A 145 -16.11 -21.39 -9.88
N ASP A 146 -17.18 -21.36 -10.68
CA ASP A 146 -18.58 -21.28 -10.21
C ASP A 146 -18.95 -22.35 -9.17
N SER A 147 -18.36 -23.55 -9.30
CA SER A 147 -18.53 -24.67 -8.37
C SER A 147 -17.85 -24.46 -7.00
N ALA A 148 -16.96 -23.47 -6.89
CA ALA A 148 -16.22 -23.12 -5.68
C ALA A 148 -16.41 -21.65 -5.26
N THR A 149 -17.39 -20.94 -5.85
CA THR A 149 -17.75 -19.56 -5.50
C THR A 149 -18.40 -19.52 -4.11
N SER A 150 -17.54 -19.60 -3.09
CA SER A 150 -17.89 -19.30 -1.72
C SER A 150 -17.39 -17.88 -1.42
N PRO A 151 -18.28 -16.91 -1.11
CA PRO A 151 -17.87 -15.58 -0.67
C PRO A 151 -16.89 -15.65 0.52
N MET A 152 -17.03 -16.66 1.38
CA MET A 152 -16.10 -16.91 2.48
C MET A 152 -14.70 -17.26 1.99
N ARG A 153 -14.56 -18.07 0.93
CA ARG A 153 -13.26 -18.45 0.38
C ARG A 153 -12.51 -17.25 -0.19
N ALA A 154 -13.20 -16.39 -0.95
CA ALA A 154 -12.59 -15.17 -1.50
C ALA A 154 -12.10 -14.24 -0.38
N ARG A 155 -12.94 -14.02 0.65
CA ARG A 155 -12.58 -13.25 1.85
C ARG A 155 -11.38 -13.83 2.58
N LEU A 156 -11.37 -15.13 2.85
CA LEU A 156 -10.27 -15.79 3.54
C LEU A 156 -8.96 -15.67 2.76
N LEU A 157 -8.97 -15.85 1.44
CA LEU A 157 -7.79 -15.69 0.60
C LEU A 157 -7.27 -14.25 0.63
N ALA A 158 -8.15 -13.25 0.49
CA ALA A 158 -7.79 -11.84 0.57
C ALA A 158 -7.19 -11.47 1.93
N ALA A 159 -7.89 -11.82 3.01
CA ALA A 159 -7.47 -11.55 4.38
C ALA A 159 -6.15 -12.24 4.73
N ALA A 160 -5.98 -13.51 4.33
CA ALA A 160 -4.76 -14.27 4.58
C ALA A 160 -3.56 -13.70 3.82
N PHE A 161 -3.75 -13.32 2.57
CA PHE A 161 -2.71 -12.69 1.75
C PHE A 161 -2.26 -11.34 2.32
N LEU A 162 -3.20 -10.44 2.62
CA LEU A 162 -2.90 -9.14 3.21
C LEU A 162 -2.32 -9.28 4.62
N GLY A 163 -2.81 -10.25 5.38
CA GLY A 163 -2.28 -10.64 6.68
C GLY A 163 -0.81 -11.03 6.60
N ALA A 164 -0.44 -11.91 5.67
CA ALA A 164 0.93 -12.35 5.45
C ALA A 164 1.86 -11.18 5.09
N ILE A 165 1.44 -10.31 4.16
CA ILE A 165 2.23 -9.11 3.78
C ILE A 165 2.42 -8.17 4.97
N ARG A 166 1.36 -7.89 5.73
CA ARG A 166 1.41 -7.03 6.90
C ARG A 166 2.34 -7.60 7.99
N VAL A 167 2.23 -8.90 8.26
CA VAL A 167 3.11 -9.59 9.23
C VAL A 167 4.56 -9.54 8.76
N ALA A 168 4.86 -9.89 7.51
CA ALA A 168 6.21 -9.81 6.96
C ALA A 168 6.79 -8.40 7.05
N THR A 169 6.00 -7.38 6.70
CA THR A 169 6.38 -5.97 6.77
C THR A 169 6.67 -5.53 8.20
N HIS A 170 5.84 -5.93 9.17
CA HIS A 170 6.06 -5.61 10.58
C HIS A 170 7.30 -6.30 11.12
N THR A 171 7.43 -7.61 10.87
CA THR A 171 8.60 -8.40 11.27
C THR A 171 9.88 -7.78 10.74
N TRP A 172 9.89 -7.38 9.47
CA TRP A 172 11.04 -6.76 8.83
C TRP A 172 11.56 -5.52 9.55
N PHE A 173 10.68 -4.70 10.14
CA PHE A 173 11.11 -3.51 10.89
C PHE A 173 11.86 -3.82 12.20
N ASP A 174 11.71 -5.04 12.70
CA ASP A 174 12.34 -5.49 13.94
C ASP A 174 13.54 -6.41 13.66
N GLN A 175 13.84 -6.71 12.39
CA GLN A 175 14.96 -7.55 11.99
C GLN A 175 16.30 -6.77 11.91
N PRO A 176 17.44 -7.48 12.02
CA PRO A 176 18.75 -6.88 11.80
C PRO A 176 18.93 -6.33 10.39
N PRO A 177 19.82 -5.34 10.22
CA PRO A 177 20.23 -4.83 8.92
C PRO A 177 20.63 -5.92 7.91
N GLY A 178 20.15 -5.83 6.67
CA GLY A 178 20.45 -6.78 5.59
C GLY A 178 19.38 -7.85 5.37
N THR A 179 18.27 -7.79 6.11
CA THR A 179 17.15 -8.72 5.90
C THR A 179 16.30 -8.29 4.70
N SER A 180 15.97 -9.21 3.80
CA SER A 180 15.16 -8.91 2.62
C SER A 180 13.67 -8.95 2.96
N LEU A 181 12.95 -7.84 2.72
CA LEU A 181 11.49 -7.79 2.88
C LEU A 181 10.80 -8.76 1.92
N THR A 182 11.29 -8.86 0.68
CA THR A 182 10.78 -9.79 -0.32
C THR A 182 10.87 -11.23 0.17
N ALA A 183 12.01 -11.62 0.77
CA ALA A 183 12.18 -12.96 1.33
C ALA A 183 11.18 -13.24 2.46
N LEU A 184 10.98 -12.28 3.38
CA LEU A 184 10.01 -12.41 4.48
C LEU A 184 8.56 -12.50 3.97
N ILE A 185 8.22 -11.76 2.91
CA ILE A 185 6.88 -11.86 2.30
C ILE A 185 6.70 -13.25 1.68
N HIS A 186 7.69 -13.77 0.94
CA HIS A 186 7.62 -15.12 0.37
C HIS A 186 7.51 -16.19 1.46
N GLU A 187 8.27 -16.07 2.55
CA GLU A 187 8.19 -16.96 3.71
C GLU A 187 6.78 -16.95 4.33
N ALA A 188 6.26 -15.76 4.66
CA ALA A 188 4.92 -15.61 5.24
C ALA A 188 3.82 -16.15 4.32
N LEU A 189 3.95 -15.95 3.00
CA LEU A 189 3.01 -16.49 2.01
C LEU A 189 3.14 -18.01 1.87
N ALA A 190 4.34 -18.58 1.93
CA ALA A 190 4.52 -20.03 1.91
C ALA A 190 3.89 -20.68 3.15
N GLU A 191 4.11 -20.11 4.33
CA GLU A 191 3.48 -20.58 5.58
C GLU A 191 1.95 -20.50 5.53
N THR A 192 1.42 -19.41 4.97
CA THR A 192 -0.02 -19.22 4.80
C THR A 192 -0.59 -20.23 3.80
N GLY A 193 0.09 -20.40 2.66
CA GLY A 193 -0.31 -21.28 1.56
C GLY A 193 -0.32 -22.76 1.94
N ALA A 194 0.51 -23.21 2.88
CA ALA A 194 0.51 -24.58 3.38
C ALA A 194 -0.84 -25.04 3.97
N ARG A 195 -1.75 -24.10 4.30
CA ARG A 195 -3.11 -24.39 4.77
C ARG A 195 -4.20 -24.23 3.70
N PHE A 196 -3.84 -23.75 2.51
CA PHE A 196 -4.77 -23.46 1.40
C PHE A 196 -4.44 -24.19 0.08
N ALA A 197 -3.24 -24.76 -0.03
CA ALA A 197 -2.83 -25.70 -1.09
C ALA A 197 -3.41 -27.10 -0.83
#